data_AF-A0A2V7XHE1-F1
#
_entry.id   AF-A0A2V7XHE1-F1
#
_cell.length_a   1.000
_cell.length_b   1.000
_cell.length_c   1.000
_cell.angle_alpha   90.00
_cell.angle_beta   90.00
_cell.angle_gamma   90.00
#
_symmetry.space_group_name_H-M   'P 1'
#
loop_
_entity.id
_entity.type
_entity.pdbx_description
1 polymer ?
#
loop_
_entity_poly.entity_id
_entity_poly.type
_entity_poly.pdbx_seq_one_letter_code
_entity_poly.pdbx_strand_id
1 'polypeptide(L)' 'MLIVFLRMPGRAIPKVDFRTVRPIFEQRCQPCHFAGGKMYQRLPFDRPETIVKLGTKVFTRIRDEKSQTLIRQFLASAK' A
#
# COMPACT_ATOMS: atom_id res chain seq x y z
N MET A 1 0.04 -28.01 37.16
CA MET A 1 -0.36 -27.00 36.16
C MET A 1 0.58 -27.11 34.97
N LEU A 2 0.12 -27.67 33.85
CA LEU A 2 0.90 -27.77 32.63
C LEU A 2 0.49 -26.61 31.71
N ILE A 3 1.27 -25.53 31.70
CA ILE A 3 1.04 -24.41 30.76
C ILE A 3 1.60 -24.84 29.41
N VAL A 4 0.73 -25.39 28.56
CA VAL A 4 1.06 -25.67 27.16
C VAL A 4 1.09 -24.34 26.42
N PHE A 5 2.28 -23.80 26.17
CA PHE A 5 2.47 -22.70 25.23
C PHE A 5 2.22 -23.23 23.80
N LEU A 6 0.97 -23.23 23.37
CA LEU A 6 0.60 -23.41 21.96
C LEU A 6 1.21 -22.27 21.16
N ARG A 7 2.40 -22.50 20.58
CA ARG A 7 3.04 -21.62 19.62
C ARG A 7 2.19 -21.61 18.35
N MET A 8 1.28 -20.64 18.23
CA MET A 8 0.54 -20.43 16.99
C MET A 8 1.53 -20.12 15.85
N PRO A 9 1.49 -20.83 14.72
CA PRO A 9 2.29 -20.47 13.57
C PRO A 9 1.88 -19.08 13.11
N GLY A 10 2.84 -18.15 13.07
CA GLY A 10 2.60 -16.80 12.56
C GLY A 10 2.04 -16.92 11.14
N ARG A 11 0.80 -16.46 10.94
CA ARG A 11 0.14 -16.47 9.64
C ARG A 11 0.99 -15.62 8.68
N ALA A 12 1.55 -16.25 7.65
CA ALA A 12 2.28 -15.53 6.62
C ALA A 12 1.34 -14.47 6.02
N ILE A 13 1.77 -13.20 6.06
CA ILE A 13 1.03 -12.11 5.42
C ILE A 13 1.11 -12.39 3.91
N PRO A 14 -0.03 -12.60 3.22
CA PRO A 14 0.00 -12.79 1.78
C PRO A 14 0.62 -11.56 1.13
N LYS A 15 1.67 -11.78 0.32
CA LYS A 15 2.37 -10.69 -0.36
C LYS A 15 1.44 -10.05 -1.38
N VAL A 16 1.07 -8.80 -1.15
CA VAL A 16 0.30 -8.02 -2.13
C VAL A 16 1.25 -7.37 -3.11
N ASP A 17 1.03 -7.60 -4.40
CA ASP A 17 1.84 -7.05 -5.49
C ASP A 17 1.45 -5.59 -5.81
N PHE A 18 2.40 -4.81 -6.35
CA PHE A 18 2.13 -3.43 -6.74
C PHE A 18 1.01 -3.30 -7.78
N ARG A 19 0.86 -4.27 -8.69
CA ARG A 19 -0.22 -4.30 -9.70
C ARG A 19 -1.61 -4.33 -9.06
N THR A 20 -1.73 -4.85 -7.83
CA THR A 20 -2.99 -4.88 -7.09
C THR A 20 -3.36 -3.50 -6.53
N VAL A 21 -2.37 -2.71 -6.08
CA VAL A 21 -2.63 -1.38 -5.47
C VAL A 21 -2.58 -0.23 -6.47
N ARG A 22 -1.85 -0.36 -7.58
CA ARG A 22 -1.70 0.68 -8.60
C ARG A 22 -3.05 1.25 -9.11
N PRO A 23 -4.09 0.44 -9.41
CA PRO A 23 -5.38 0.96 -9.87
C PRO A 23 -6.07 1.91 -8.87
N ILE A 24 -5.83 1.74 -7.57
CA ILE A 24 -6.36 2.64 -6.53
C ILE A 24 -5.81 4.05 -6.73
N PHE A 25 -4.50 4.16 -6.99
CA PHE A 25 -3.83 5.43 -7.21
C PHE A 25 -4.16 6.01 -8.59
N GLU A 26 -4.31 5.18 -9.62
CA GLU A 26 -4.77 5.65 -10.94
C GLU A 26 -6.14 6.32 -10.84
N GLN A 27 -7.12 5.68 -10.21
CA GLN A 27 -8.48 6.23 -10.11
C GLN A 27 -8.56 7.55 -9.33
N ARG A 28 -7.69 7.77 -8.34
CA ARG A 28 -7.79 8.91 -7.41
C ARG A 28 -6.74 10.00 -7.62
N CYS A 29 -5.62 9.67 -8.26
CA CYS A 29 -4.43 10.52 -8.29
C CYS A 29 -3.85 10.72 -9.70
N GLN A 30 -4.40 10.08 -10.74
CA GLN A 30 -3.92 10.18 -12.13
C GLN A 30 -3.78 11.61 -12.66
N PRO A 31 -4.69 12.56 -12.41
CA PRO A 31 -4.55 13.92 -12.91
C PRO A 31 -3.30 14.68 -12.42
N CYS A 32 -2.68 14.23 -11.32
CA CYS A 32 -1.55 14.93 -10.71
C CYS A 32 -0.27 14.09 -10.60
N HIS A 33 -0.39 12.79 -10.28
CA HIS A 33 0.72 11.95 -9.83
C HIS A 33 1.12 10.86 -10.83
N PHE A 34 0.60 10.90 -12.05
CA PHE A 34 0.95 10.01 -13.16
C PHE A 34 1.51 10.81 -14.33
N ALA A 35 2.04 10.13 -15.36
CA ALA A 35 2.64 10.78 -16.53
C ALA A 35 1.72 11.88 -17.11
N GLY A 36 2.27 13.08 -17.32
CA GLY A 36 1.53 14.27 -17.75
C GLY A 36 0.87 15.07 -16.61
N GLY A 37 0.82 14.53 -15.40
CA GLY A 37 0.26 15.20 -14.22
C GLY A 37 1.20 16.25 -13.61
N LYS A 38 0.62 17.33 -13.07
CA LYS A 38 1.37 18.50 -12.56
C LYS A 38 2.37 18.20 -11.43
N MET A 39 2.16 17.13 -10.66
CA MET A 39 3.00 16.73 -9.53
C MET A 39 3.89 15.51 -9.83
N TYR A 40 3.86 14.98 -11.05
CA TYR A 40 4.47 13.70 -11.41
C TYR A 40 5.95 13.61 -11.05
N GLN A 41 6.73 14.65 -11.41
CA GLN A 41 8.17 14.68 -11.15
C GLN A 41 8.53 14.66 -9.65
N ARG A 42 7.59 15.07 -8.77
CA ARG A 42 7.81 15.13 -7.31
C ARG A 42 7.33 13.86 -6.61
N LEU A 43 6.19 13.33 -7.03
CA LEU A 43 5.51 12.20 -6.40
C LEU A 43 4.86 11.30 -7.48
N PRO A 44 5.66 10.47 -8.18
CA PRO A 44 5.17 9.57 -9.23
C PRO A 44 4.54 8.31 -8.61
N PHE A 45 3.22 8.16 -8.72
CA PHE A 45 2.44 7.06 -8.11
C PHE A 45 2.31 5.82 -8.99
N ASP A 46 2.84 5.87 -10.21
CA ASP A 46 3.12 4.71 -11.05
C ASP A 46 4.38 3.94 -10.62
N ARG A 47 5.12 4.45 -9.61
CA ARG A 47 6.32 3.83 -9.05
C ARG A 47 6.06 3.30 -7.63
N PRO A 48 6.30 2.01 -7.36
CA PRO A 48 6.05 1.44 -6.03
C PRO A 48 6.88 2.11 -4.94
N GLU A 49 8.09 2.57 -5.23
CA GLU A 49 9.01 3.19 -4.28
C GLU A 49 8.42 4.46 -3.66
N THR A 50 7.67 5.24 -4.44
CA THR A 50 6.97 6.44 -3.95
C THR A 50 5.91 6.08 -2.92
N ILE A 51 5.14 5.01 -3.18
CA ILE A 51 4.08 4.54 -2.28
C ILE A 51 4.68 3.98 -1.00
N VAL A 52 5.74 3.17 -1.11
CA VAL A 52 6.48 2.64 0.05
C VAL A 52 7.06 3.77 0.91
N LYS A 53 7.68 4.77 0.28
CA LYS A 53 8.25 5.94 0.97
C LYS A 53 7.20 6.78 1.71
N LEU A 54 6.02 6.96 1.11
CA LEU A 54 4.92 7.71 1.73
C LEU A 54 4.21 6.92 2.83
N GLY A 55 4.14 5.60 2.68
CA GLY A 55 3.45 4.72 3.61
C GLY A 55 1.98 5.11 3.78
N THR A 56 1.53 5.20 5.03
CA THR A 56 0.14 5.51 5.38
C THR A 56 -0.25 6.99 5.17
N LYS A 57 0.68 7.88 4.82
CA LYS A 57 0.36 9.29 4.52
C LYS A 57 -0.62 9.45 3.36
N VAL A 58 -0.66 8.47 2.45
CA VAL A 58 -1.62 8.42 1.33
C VAL A 58 -3.08 8.31 1.80
N PHE A 59 -3.33 7.88 3.04
CA PHE A 59 -4.67 7.73 3.62
C PHE A 59 -5.38 9.06 3.87
N THR A 60 -4.64 10.17 3.83
CA THR A 60 -5.25 11.52 3.82
C THR A 60 -6.12 11.76 2.58
N ARG A 61 -5.83 11.06 1.47
CA ARG A 61 -6.57 11.13 0.18
C ARG A 61 -7.34 9.85 -0.14
N ILE A 62 -6.89 8.69 0.35
CA ILE A 62 -7.54 7.39 0.16
C ILE A 62 -8.23 6.97 1.46
N ARG A 63 -9.53 7.24 1.56
CA ARG A 63 -10.30 7.08 2.80
C ARG A 63 -11.09 5.78 2.91
N ASP A 64 -11.28 5.06 1.80
CA ASP A 64 -12.05 3.81 1.84
C ASP A 64 -11.23 2.66 2.42
N GLU A 65 -11.84 1.92 3.34
CA GLU A 65 -11.15 0.90 4.15
C GLU A 65 -10.62 -0.27 3.31
N LYS A 66 -11.34 -0.62 2.23
CA LYS A 66 -10.91 -1.68 1.32
C LYS A 66 -9.58 -1.33 0.65
N SER A 67 -9.44 -0.12 0.14
CA SER A 67 -8.17 0.35 -0.45
C SER A 67 -7.08 0.46 0.61
N GLN A 68 -7.38 1.02 1.79
CA GLN A 68 -6.39 1.12 2.86
C GLN A 68 -5.88 -0.26 3.29
N THR A 69 -6.75 -1.26 3.37
CA THR A 69 -6.38 -2.63 3.71
C THR A 69 -5.37 -3.19 2.70
N LEU A 70 -5.65 -3.07 1.40
CA LEU A 70 -4.73 -3.52 0.35
C LEU A 70 -3.39 -2.77 0.38
N ILE A 71 -3.43 -1.45 0.61
CA ILE A 71 -2.20 -0.65 0.73
C ILE A 71 -1.40 -1.05 1.96
N ARG A 72 -2.03 -1.30 3.12
CA ARG A 72 -1.33 -1.80 4.32
C ARG A 72 -0.67 -3.15 4.07
N GLN A 73 -1.36 -4.08 3.39
CA GLN A 73 -0.80 -5.38 3.03
C GLN A 73 0.39 -5.24 2.06
N PHE A 74 0.29 -4.36 1.06
CA PHE A 74 1.40 -4.04 0.16
C PHE A 74 2.61 -3.46 0.92
N LEU A 75 2.38 -2.48 1.80
CA LEU A 75 3.44 -1.87 2.61
C LEU A 75 4.10 -2.87 3.56
N ALA A 76 3.32 -3.76 4.16
CA ALA A 76 3.84 -4.82 5.03
C ALA A 76 4.68 -5.87 4.25
N SER A 77 4.42 -6.03 2.96
CA SER A 77 5.13 -6.98 2.09
C SER A 77 6.44 -6.41 1.51
N ALA A 78 6.62 -5.09 1.57
CA ALA A 78 7.77 -4.36 1.05
C ALA A 78 8.90 -4.14 2.09
N LYS A 79 8.71 -4.64 3.32
CA LYS A 79 9.65 -4.57 4.43
C LYS A 79 10.45 -5.87 4.53
#